data_AF-A0A7W7Q5G5-F1
#
_entry.id   AF-A0A7W7Q5G5-F1
#
_cell.length_a   1.000
_cell.length_b   1.000
_cell.length_c   1.000
_cell.angle_alpha   90.00
_cell.angle_beta   90.00
_cell.angle_gamma   90.00
#
_symmetry.space_group_name_H-M   'P 1'
#
loop_
_entity.id
_entity.type
_entity.pdbx_description
1 polymer ?
#
loop_
_entity_poly.entity_id
_entity_poly.type
_entity_poly.pdbx_seq_one_letter_code
_entity_poly.pdbx_strand_id
1 'polypeptide(L)'
;MNTHSVALVLLAAAVQLTSRSDVARLRLAWLTGRTAHRPWTRLTPAKPPPHLSAAGAGVLAAVVAGPLPGLAVAVAVWWFLRRARRPPKADPMTVAATWDLLAACLRAGLPVPTAITVVAGELPAEPARALRSSAELLALGADPATAWEPATSCPETAPLARGARRAAQSGAALADLVTDLAAAVRAAAADNAEATAQRAGVLITAPLGLCFLPAFVCLGVAPVIAGLAERISL
;
A
#
# COMPACT_ATOMS: atom_id res chain seq x y z
N MET A 1 25.82 2.81 -37.02
CA MET A 1 24.71 2.23 -36.23
C MET A 1 24.86 2.78 -34.82
N ASN A 2 24.11 3.85 -34.53
CA ASN A 2 24.51 4.83 -33.52
C ASN A 2 24.13 4.37 -32.12
N THR A 3 24.99 4.69 -31.15
CA THR A 3 24.85 4.45 -29.70
C THR A 3 23.49 4.92 -29.14
N HIS A 4 22.88 5.94 -29.73
CA HIS A 4 21.55 6.43 -29.36
C HIS A 4 20.42 5.43 -29.67
N SER A 5 20.54 4.65 -30.75
CA SER A 5 19.54 3.63 -31.12
C SER A 5 19.60 2.43 -30.17
N VAL A 6 20.80 2.04 -29.74
CA VAL A 6 21.00 0.95 -28.77
C VAL A 6 20.48 1.36 -27.38
N ALA A 7 20.71 2.61 -26.96
CA ALA A 7 20.19 3.13 -25.71
C ALA A 7 18.66 3.15 -25.67
N LEU A 8 18.00 3.56 -26.76
CA LEU A 8 16.54 3.56 -26.88
C LEU A 8 15.94 2.14 -26.85
N VAL A 9 16.59 1.18 -27.53
CA VAL A 9 16.15 -0.22 -27.55
C VAL A 9 16.32 -0.87 -26.17
N LEU A 10 17.41 -0.59 -25.47
CA LEU A 10 17.64 -1.10 -24.12
C LEU A 10 16.69 -0.48 -23.08
N LEU A 11 16.35 0.82 -23.21
CA LEU A 11 15.34 1.47 -22.37
C LEU A 11 13.94 0.88 -22.62
N ALA A 12 13.57 0.68 -23.89
CA ALA A 12 12.31 0.05 -24.26
C ALA A 12 12.20 -1.40 -23.74
N ALA A 13 13.29 -2.18 -23.85
CA ALA A 13 13.36 -3.55 -23.34
C ALA A 13 13.27 -3.60 -21.80
N ALA A 14 13.96 -2.70 -21.09
CA ALA A 14 13.93 -2.62 -19.63
C ALA A 14 12.53 -2.26 -19.10
N VAL A 15 11.82 -1.37 -19.78
CA VAL A 15 10.44 -0.99 -19.44
C VAL A 15 9.45 -2.15 -19.70
N GLN A 16 9.64 -2.93 -20.77
CA GLN A 16 8.79 -4.10 -21.03
C GLN A 16 9.04 -5.29 -20.10
N LEU A 17 10.29 -5.53 -19.70
CA LEU A 17 10.65 -6.63 -18.81
C LEU A 17 10.18 -6.38 -17.36
N THR A 18 10.22 -5.12 -16.91
CA THR A 18 9.71 -4.72 -15.59
C THR A 18 8.19 -4.86 -15.52
N SER A 19 7.47 -4.41 -16.55
CA SER A 19 6.02 -4.60 -16.72
C SER A 19 5.58 -6.07 -16.68
N ARG A 20 6.27 -6.98 -17.39
CA ARG A 20 5.93 -8.41 -17.41
C ARG A 20 6.13 -9.11 -16.06
N SER A 21 7.13 -8.69 -15.27
CA SER A 21 7.47 -9.33 -14.00
C SER A 21 6.48 -9.03 -12.87
N ASP A 22 5.82 -7.87 -12.93
CA ASP A 22 4.82 -7.46 -11.92
C ASP A 22 3.47 -8.14 -12.18
N VAL A 23 3.09 -8.33 -13.45
CA VAL A 23 1.86 -9.05 -13.83
C VAL A 23 1.95 -10.54 -13.49
N ALA A 24 3.12 -11.18 -13.65
CA ALA A 24 3.32 -12.57 -13.28
C ALA A 24 3.28 -12.79 -11.76
N ARG A 25 3.87 -11.88 -10.98
CA ARG A 25 3.82 -11.93 -9.50
C ARG A 25 2.42 -11.69 -8.95
N LEU A 26 1.65 -10.80 -9.56
CA LEU A 26 0.26 -10.54 -9.17
C LEU A 26 -0.66 -11.72 -9.53
N ARG A 27 -0.47 -12.36 -10.69
CA ARG A 27 -1.19 -13.60 -11.06
C ARG A 27 -0.86 -14.77 -10.15
N LEU A 28 0.41 -14.95 -9.77
CA LEU A 28 0.80 -15.98 -8.81
C LEU A 28 0.22 -15.71 -7.41
N ALA A 29 0.20 -14.45 -6.96
CA ALA A 29 -0.39 -14.07 -5.68
C ALA A 29 -1.92 -14.27 -5.65
N TRP A 30 -2.61 -13.99 -6.77
CA TRP A 30 -4.05 -14.24 -6.93
C TRP A 30 -4.40 -15.74 -7.04
N LEU A 31 -3.57 -16.53 -7.72
CA LEU A 31 -3.77 -17.99 -7.84
C LEU A 31 -3.44 -18.72 -6.53
N THR A 32 -2.53 -18.18 -5.72
CA THR A 32 -2.33 -18.64 -4.34
C THR A 32 -3.37 -17.99 -3.42
N GLY A 33 -4.64 -18.36 -3.58
CA GLY A 33 -5.71 -18.08 -2.62
C GLY A 33 -5.46 -18.76 -1.28
N ARG A 34 -4.41 -18.36 -0.57
CA ARG A 34 -4.12 -18.76 0.81
C ARG A 34 -4.16 -17.52 1.68
N THR A 35 -5.33 -17.29 2.26
CA THR A 35 -5.51 -16.67 3.57
C THR A 35 -4.73 -17.48 4.61
N ALA A 36 -3.41 -17.35 4.60
CA ALA A 36 -2.57 -17.92 5.63
C ALA A 36 -2.62 -16.99 6.83
N HIS A 37 -3.54 -17.26 7.77
CA HIS A 37 -3.32 -16.91 9.18
C HIS A 37 -1.97 -17.53 9.57
N ARG A 38 -0.90 -16.74 9.51
CA ARG A 38 0.43 -17.20 9.90
C ARG A 38 0.63 -16.84 11.37
N PRO A 39 0.71 -17.83 12.28
CA PRO A 39 1.05 -17.56 13.66
C PRO A 39 2.43 -16.91 13.72
N TRP A 40 2.51 -15.91 14.58
CA TRP A 40 3.44 -14.79 14.54
C TRP A 40 4.79 -15.12 15.21
N THR A 41 5.46 -16.19 14.79
CA THR A 41 6.81 -16.51 15.26
C THR A 41 7.65 -17.10 14.13
N ARG A 42 8.06 -16.25 13.19
CA ARG A 42 9.25 -16.51 12.39
C ARG A 42 10.30 -15.49 12.76
N LEU A 43 11.38 -15.97 13.39
CA LEU A 43 12.69 -15.34 13.33
C LEU A 43 12.98 -15.08 11.84
N THR A 44 12.71 -13.87 11.37
CA THR A 44 12.95 -13.52 9.98
C THR A 44 14.46 -13.51 9.78
N PRO A 45 15.02 -14.32 8.86
CA PRO A 45 16.43 -14.20 8.51
C PRO A 45 16.67 -12.76 8.05
N ALA A 46 17.71 -12.12 8.60
CA ALA A 46 18.06 -10.74 8.30
C ALA A 46 18.25 -10.59 6.79
N LYS A 47 17.27 -9.99 6.11
CA LYS A 47 17.39 -9.71 4.68
C LYS A 47 18.51 -8.68 4.51
N PRO A 48 19.53 -8.95 3.67
CA PRO A 48 20.66 -8.03 3.51
C PRO A 48 20.15 -6.65 3.12
N PRO A 49 20.76 -5.57 3.63
CA PRO A 49 20.25 -4.23 3.41
C PRO A 49 20.25 -3.85 1.91
N PRO A 50 19.29 -3.03 1.45
CA PRO A 50 18.98 -2.84 0.03
C PRO A 50 20.10 -2.16 -0.77
N HIS A 51 21.07 -1.55 -0.09
CA HIS A 51 22.24 -0.94 -0.73
C HIS A 51 23.21 -1.98 -1.31
N LEU A 52 23.32 -3.18 -0.70
CA LEU A 52 24.21 -4.25 -1.21
C LEU A 52 23.71 -4.83 -2.52
N SER A 53 22.39 -5.02 -2.66
CA SER A 53 21.76 -5.53 -3.89
C SER A 53 21.78 -4.49 -5.02
N ALA A 54 21.58 -3.21 -4.68
CA ALA A 54 21.63 -2.10 -5.65
C ALA A 54 23.07 -1.83 -6.14
N ALA A 55 24.07 -1.96 -5.26
CA ALA A 55 25.48 -1.81 -5.61
C ALA A 55 25.94 -2.89 -6.60
N GLY A 56 25.58 -4.15 -6.37
CA GLY A 56 25.94 -5.25 -7.28
C GLY A 56 25.36 -5.09 -8.68
N ALA A 57 24.09 -4.69 -8.79
CA ALA A 57 23.43 -4.44 -10.08
C ALA A 57 23.98 -3.20 -10.81
N GLY A 58 24.30 -2.13 -10.06
CA GLY A 58 24.88 -0.90 -10.61
C GLY A 58 26.29 -1.10 -11.15
N VAL A 59 27.13 -1.86 -10.45
CA VAL A 59 28.51 -2.16 -10.88
C VAL A 59 28.52 -3.00 -12.16
N LEU A 60 27.68 -4.03 -12.25
CA LEU A 60 27.56 -4.85 -13.47
C LEU A 60 27.11 -4.03 -14.70
N ALA A 61 26.15 -3.12 -14.54
CA ALA A 61 25.68 -2.27 -15.62
C ALA A 61 26.71 -1.19 -16.03
N ALA A 62 27.47 -0.66 -15.06
CA ALA A 62 28.53 0.32 -15.32
C ALA A 62 29.68 -0.26 -16.14
N VAL A 63 30.05 -1.52 -15.88
CA VAL A 63 31.12 -2.23 -16.61
C VAL A 63 30.77 -2.46 -18.08
N VAL A 64 29.49 -2.64 -18.42
CA VAL A 64 29.06 -3.00 -19.79
C VAL A 64 28.68 -1.77 -20.63
N ALA A 65 28.07 -0.75 -20.04
CA ALA A 65 27.48 0.38 -20.78
C ALA A 65 28.04 1.75 -20.38
N GLY A 66 28.97 1.79 -19.43
CA GLY A 66 29.57 3.02 -18.90
C GLY A 66 28.89 3.56 -17.64
N PRO A 67 29.48 4.60 -17.02
CA PRO A 67 29.13 5.03 -15.66
C PRO A 67 27.73 5.66 -15.54
N LEU A 68 27.28 6.38 -16.56
CA LEU A 68 25.96 7.05 -16.57
C LEU A 68 24.78 6.05 -16.56
N PRO A 69 24.71 5.03 -17.45
CA PRO A 69 23.65 4.02 -17.38
C PRO A 69 23.77 3.12 -16.13
N GLY A 70 24.97 2.88 -15.63
CA GLY A 70 25.17 2.14 -14.37
C GLY A 70 24.56 2.85 -13.14
N LEU A 71 24.73 4.18 -13.05
CA LEU A 71 24.09 4.99 -12.00
C LEU A 71 22.56 4.97 -12.13
N ALA A 72 22.03 5.07 -13.35
CA ALA A 72 20.59 5.03 -13.59
C ALA A 72 19.95 3.69 -13.15
N VAL A 73 20.61 2.57 -13.46
CA VAL A 73 20.18 1.23 -13.01
C VAL A 73 20.26 1.10 -11.50
N ALA A 74 21.34 1.58 -10.87
CA ALA A 74 21.50 1.54 -9.42
C ALA A 74 20.41 2.34 -8.69
N VAL A 75 20.10 3.55 -9.18
CA VAL A 75 19.04 4.42 -8.62
C VAL A 75 17.66 3.79 -8.83
N ALA A 76 17.39 3.23 -10.01
CA ALA A 76 16.13 2.56 -10.30
C ALA A 76 15.92 1.32 -9.40
N VAL A 77 16.96 0.47 -9.26
CA VAL A 77 16.93 -0.72 -8.40
C VAL A 77 16.78 -0.33 -6.93
N TRP A 78 17.51 0.69 -6.46
CA TRP A 78 17.37 1.19 -5.09
C TRP A 78 15.98 1.75 -4.81
N TRP A 79 15.42 2.55 -5.71
CA TRP A 79 14.08 3.12 -5.59
C TRP A 79 13.01 2.02 -5.59
N PHE A 80 13.13 1.04 -6.48
CA PHE A 80 12.23 -0.10 -6.57
C PHE A 80 12.31 -0.99 -5.32
N LEU A 81 13.51 -1.34 -4.85
CA LEU A 81 13.71 -2.13 -3.63
C LEU A 81 13.20 -1.40 -2.38
N ARG A 82 13.39 -0.07 -2.29
CA ARG A 82 12.82 0.74 -1.21
C ARG A 82 11.29 0.71 -1.25
N ARG A 83 10.69 0.83 -2.44
CA ARG A 83 9.24 0.80 -2.61
C ARG A 83 8.63 -0.56 -2.29
N ALA A 84 9.33 -1.65 -2.63
CA ALA A 84 8.92 -3.02 -2.33
C ALA A 84 9.09 -3.40 -0.84
N ARG A 85 9.93 -2.68 -0.08
CA ARG A 85 10.16 -2.92 1.36
C ARG A 85 9.18 -2.20 2.29
N ARG A 86 8.11 -1.60 1.78
CA ARG A 86 7.07 -1.03 2.66
C ARG A 86 6.54 -2.14 3.58
N PRO A 87 6.47 -1.89 4.91
CA PRO A 87 5.91 -2.89 5.82
C PRO A 87 4.49 -3.22 5.37
N PRO A 88 4.07 -4.49 5.49
CA PRO A 88 2.69 -4.86 5.21
C PRO A 88 1.78 -4.03 6.11
N LYS A 89 0.86 -3.29 5.50
CA LYS A 89 -0.21 -2.62 6.25
C LYS A 89 -1.11 -3.69 6.87
N ALA A 90 -1.68 -3.40 8.03
CA ALA A 90 -2.72 -4.24 8.61
C ALA A 90 -3.83 -4.44 7.58
N ASP A 91 -4.35 -5.68 7.48
CA ASP A 91 -5.48 -5.99 6.61
C ASP A 91 -6.71 -5.21 7.10
N PRO A 92 -7.30 -4.31 6.28
CA PRO A 92 -8.47 -3.54 6.68
C PRO A 92 -9.64 -4.41 7.13
N MET A 93 -9.81 -5.60 6.56
CA MET A 93 -10.94 -6.47 6.92
C MET A 93 -10.76 -7.08 8.31
N THR A 94 -9.52 -7.45 8.66
CA THR A 94 -9.18 -7.88 10.03
C THR A 94 -9.44 -6.75 11.02
N VAL A 95 -9.05 -5.51 10.71
CA VAL A 95 -9.32 -4.35 11.58
C VAL A 95 -10.83 -4.13 11.76
N ALA A 96 -11.62 -4.21 10.69
CA ALA A 96 -13.07 -4.11 10.78
C ALA A 96 -13.67 -5.22 11.66
N ALA A 97 -13.23 -6.47 11.48
CA ALA A 97 -13.67 -7.60 12.29
C ALA A 97 -13.32 -7.44 13.78
N THR A 98 -12.14 -6.89 14.09
CA THR A 98 -11.73 -6.56 15.47
C THR A 98 -12.67 -5.54 16.10
N TRP A 99 -13.13 -4.55 15.33
CA TRP A 99 -14.14 -3.60 15.80
C TRP A 99 -15.50 -4.25 15.97
N ASP A 100 -15.97 -5.09 15.05
CA ASP A 100 -17.23 -5.81 15.25
C ASP A 100 -17.19 -6.70 16.49
N LEU A 101 -16.06 -7.36 16.77
CA LEU A 101 -15.85 -8.14 17.98
C LEU A 101 -15.93 -7.27 19.24
N LEU A 102 -15.31 -6.08 19.23
CA LEU A 102 -15.41 -5.14 20.33
C LEU A 102 -16.87 -4.68 20.53
N ALA A 103 -17.59 -4.35 19.45
CA ALA A 103 -18.99 -3.99 19.51
C ALA A 103 -19.86 -5.14 20.05
N ALA A 104 -19.59 -6.38 19.63
CA ALA A 104 -20.29 -7.57 20.13
C ALA A 104 -20.05 -7.78 21.64
N CYS A 105 -18.81 -7.64 22.11
CA CYS A 105 -18.47 -7.70 23.53
C CYS A 105 -19.22 -6.63 24.34
N LEU A 106 -19.26 -5.39 23.85
CA LEU A 106 -19.96 -4.30 24.52
C LEU A 106 -21.48 -4.50 24.55
N ARG A 107 -22.08 -5.00 23.46
CA ARG A 107 -23.52 -5.36 23.41
C ARG A 107 -23.85 -6.54 24.33
N ALA A 108 -22.91 -7.45 24.51
CA ALA A 108 -23.03 -8.54 25.50
C ALA A 108 -22.88 -8.06 26.95
N GLY A 109 -22.62 -6.77 27.18
CA GLY A 109 -22.54 -6.17 28.50
C GLY A 109 -21.16 -6.29 29.16
N LEU A 110 -20.11 -6.65 28.42
CA LEU A 110 -18.76 -6.67 28.98
C LEU A 110 -18.32 -5.25 29.38
N PRO A 111 -17.64 -5.09 30.53
CA PRO A 111 -16.99 -3.83 30.87
C PRO A 111 -16.00 -3.41 29.78
N VAL A 112 -15.96 -2.10 29.46
CA VAL A 112 -15.10 -1.55 28.40
C VAL A 112 -13.63 -1.97 28.52
N PRO A 113 -12.98 -1.93 29.71
CA PRO A 113 -11.61 -2.41 29.86
C PRO A 113 -11.43 -3.86 29.43
N THR A 114 -12.36 -4.74 29.85
CA THR A 114 -12.34 -6.17 29.54
C THR A 114 -12.59 -6.43 28.05
N ALA A 115 -13.53 -5.70 27.44
CA ALA A 115 -13.79 -5.82 26.02
C ALA A 115 -12.58 -5.39 25.17
N ILE A 116 -11.86 -4.35 25.59
CA ILE A 116 -10.63 -3.90 24.95
C ILE A 116 -9.51 -4.95 25.04
N THR A 117 -9.32 -5.58 26.20
CA THR A 117 -8.26 -6.58 26.35
C THR A 117 -8.48 -7.81 25.47
N VAL A 118 -9.74 -8.20 25.25
CA VAL A 118 -10.11 -9.29 24.31
C VAL A 118 -9.66 -8.97 22.89
N VAL A 119 -9.89 -7.75 22.40
CA VAL A 119 -9.59 -7.39 21.00
C VAL A 119 -8.15 -6.94 20.77
N ALA A 120 -7.44 -6.53 21.82
CA ALA A 120 -6.06 -6.05 21.72
C ALA A 120 -5.03 -7.13 21.30
N GLY A 121 -5.41 -8.41 21.28
CA GLY A 121 -4.58 -9.50 20.74
C GLY A 121 -4.56 -9.55 19.21
N GLU A 122 -5.63 -9.07 18.56
CA GLU A 122 -5.81 -9.10 17.10
C GLU A 122 -5.23 -7.87 16.40
N LEU A 123 -4.78 -6.87 17.16
CA LEU A 123 -4.23 -5.62 16.65
C LEU A 123 -2.70 -5.66 16.56
N PRO A 124 -2.09 -4.87 15.64
CA PRO A 124 -0.65 -4.64 15.63
C PRO A 124 -0.12 -4.14 16.98
N ALA A 125 1.18 -4.33 17.23
CA ALA A 125 1.78 -4.08 18.55
C ALA A 125 1.61 -2.65 19.08
N GLU A 126 1.59 -1.63 18.22
CA GLU A 126 1.43 -0.23 18.61
C GLU A 126 0.00 0.11 19.07
N PRO A 127 -1.06 -0.04 18.25
CA PRO A 127 -2.44 0.19 18.67
C PRO A 127 -2.86 -0.74 19.81
N ALA A 128 -2.39 -1.98 19.83
CA ALA A 128 -2.67 -2.93 20.91
C ALA A 128 -2.13 -2.42 22.26
N ARG A 129 -0.91 -1.89 22.30
CA ARG A 129 -0.34 -1.30 23.53
C ARG A 129 -1.12 -0.07 23.97
N ALA A 130 -1.43 0.83 23.04
CA ALA A 130 -2.17 2.05 23.33
C ALA A 130 -3.55 1.73 23.95
N LEU A 131 -4.28 0.77 23.38
CA LEU A 131 -5.57 0.34 23.92
C LEU A 131 -5.46 -0.39 25.26
N ARG A 132 -4.46 -1.24 25.46
CA ARG A 132 -4.25 -1.90 26.77
C ARG A 132 -3.96 -0.89 27.87
N SER A 133 -3.10 0.09 27.62
CA SER A 133 -2.85 1.17 28.58
C SER A 133 -4.12 1.97 28.89
N SER A 134 -4.96 2.22 27.89
CA SER A 134 -6.27 2.84 28.13
C SER A 134 -7.22 1.95 28.95
N ALA A 135 -7.26 0.65 28.69
CA ALA A 135 -8.05 -0.30 29.46
C ALA A 135 -7.59 -0.36 30.93
N GLU A 136 -6.27 -0.38 31.17
CA GLU A 136 -5.70 -0.35 32.52
C GLU A 136 -6.10 0.91 33.28
N LEU A 137 -5.99 2.09 32.66
CA LEU A 137 -6.40 3.35 33.28
C LEU A 137 -7.90 3.40 33.58
N LEU A 138 -8.74 2.90 32.65
CA LEU A 138 -10.18 2.78 32.87
C LEU A 138 -10.50 1.81 34.02
N ALA A 139 -9.78 0.70 34.13
CA ALA A 139 -9.94 -0.27 35.22
C ALA A 139 -9.53 0.30 36.58
N LEU A 140 -8.58 1.24 36.62
CA LEU A 140 -8.19 2.01 37.80
C LEU A 140 -9.17 3.15 38.14
N GLY A 141 -10.21 3.36 37.33
CA GLY A 141 -11.20 4.42 37.53
C GLY A 141 -10.71 5.82 37.17
N ALA A 142 -9.69 5.94 36.31
CA ALA A 142 -9.22 7.23 35.83
C ALA A 142 -10.33 7.98 35.05
N ASP A 143 -10.30 9.31 35.11
CA ASP A 143 -11.19 10.16 34.32
C ASP A 143 -11.11 9.79 32.82
N PRO A 144 -12.23 9.75 32.07
CA PRO A 144 -12.25 9.37 30.66
C PRO A 144 -11.27 10.16 29.77
N ALA A 145 -10.99 11.44 30.05
CA ALA A 145 -10.03 12.20 29.25
C ALA A 145 -8.60 11.65 29.43
N THR A 146 -8.23 11.31 30.67
CA THR A 146 -6.93 10.72 31.01
C THR A 146 -6.85 9.27 30.53
N ALA A 147 -7.91 8.49 30.75
CA ALA A 147 -7.91 7.07 30.44
C ALA A 147 -7.77 6.78 28.94
N TRP A 148 -8.31 7.64 28.08
CA TRP A 148 -8.23 7.50 26.62
C TRP A 148 -7.05 8.26 25.98
N GLU A 149 -6.18 8.92 26.75
CA GLU A 149 -5.01 9.63 26.21
C GLU A 149 -4.06 8.70 25.45
N PRO A 150 -3.66 7.52 25.97
CA PRO A 150 -2.74 6.63 25.26
C PRO A 150 -3.26 6.21 23.89
N ALA A 151 -4.55 5.87 23.82
CA ALA A 151 -5.24 5.52 22.57
C ALA A 151 -5.45 6.72 21.63
N THR A 152 -5.43 7.96 22.13
CA THR A 152 -5.50 9.17 21.29
C THR A 152 -4.17 9.45 20.60
N SER A 153 -3.06 9.12 21.25
CA SER A 153 -1.69 9.33 20.76
C SER A 153 -1.29 8.36 19.64
N CYS A 154 -2.02 7.25 19.46
CA CYS A 154 -1.85 6.35 18.31
C CYS A 154 -2.89 6.67 17.21
N PRO A 155 -2.48 6.98 15.96
CA PRO A 155 -3.40 7.38 14.89
C PRO A 155 -4.51 6.37 14.57
N GLU A 156 -4.22 5.07 14.68
CA GLU A 156 -5.15 3.98 14.35
C GLU A 156 -6.29 3.86 15.38
N THR A 157 -6.01 4.18 16.65
CA THR A 157 -6.97 4.09 17.76
C THR A 157 -7.58 5.44 18.12
N ALA A 158 -7.02 6.54 17.60
CA ALA A 158 -7.47 7.89 17.91
C ALA A 158 -8.95 8.17 17.58
N PRO A 159 -9.54 7.67 16.47
CA PRO A 159 -10.97 7.83 16.20
C PRO A 159 -11.84 7.18 17.29
N LEU A 160 -11.48 5.97 17.73
CA LEU A 160 -12.13 5.27 18.83
C LEU A 160 -12.01 6.06 20.14
N ALA A 161 -10.79 6.49 20.50
CA ALA A 161 -10.54 7.22 21.74
C ALA A 161 -11.33 8.54 21.81
N ARG A 162 -11.33 9.33 20.73
CA ARG A 162 -12.13 10.57 20.63
C ARG A 162 -13.63 10.29 20.73
N GLY A 163 -14.09 9.20 20.11
CA GLY A 163 -15.45 8.72 20.22
C GLY A 163 -15.84 8.36 21.64
N ALA A 164 -15.03 7.51 22.27
CA ALA A 164 -15.25 6.98 23.60
C ALA A 164 -15.23 8.06 24.69
N ARG A 165 -14.37 9.09 24.56
CA ARG A 165 -14.38 10.26 25.43
C ARG A 165 -15.71 11.03 25.39
N ARG A 166 -16.41 11.05 24.25
CA ARG A 166 -17.74 11.66 24.12
C ARG A 166 -18.85 10.73 24.58
N ALA A 167 -18.68 9.42 24.39
CA ALA A 167 -19.63 8.38 24.77
C ALA A 167 -19.47 7.92 26.24
N ALA A 168 -18.66 8.61 27.05
CA ALA A 168 -18.06 8.15 28.30
C ALA A 168 -19.02 7.62 29.39
N GLN A 169 -20.33 7.75 29.20
CA GLN A 169 -21.36 7.30 30.15
C GLN A 169 -22.13 6.05 29.69
N SER A 170 -21.96 5.56 28.46
CA SER A 170 -22.75 4.41 27.95
C SER A 170 -21.93 3.45 27.09
N GLY A 171 -21.86 2.19 27.55
CA GLY A 171 -21.30 1.08 26.78
C GLY A 171 -22.08 0.78 25.48
N ALA A 172 -23.39 1.03 25.47
CA ALA A 172 -24.21 0.89 24.27
C ALA A 172 -23.85 1.94 23.20
N ALA A 173 -23.69 3.20 23.61
CA ALA A 173 -23.24 4.26 22.70
C ALA A 173 -21.84 3.99 22.15
N LEU A 174 -20.96 3.40 22.96
CA LEU A 174 -19.64 2.97 22.49
C LEU A 174 -19.73 1.79 21.50
N ALA A 175 -20.65 0.84 21.71
CA ALA A 175 -20.85 -0.27 20.79
C ALA A 175 -21.32 0.20 19.40
N ASP A 176 -22.22 1.18 19.36
CA ASP A 176 -22.68 1.78 18.10
C ASP A 176 -21.56 2.55 17.41
N LEU A 177 -20.78 3.34 18.16
CA LEU A 177 -19.61 4.03 17.63
C LEU A 177 -18.58 3.07 17.01
N VAL A 178 -18.30 1.94 17.68
CA VAL A 178 -17.37 0.94 17.17
C VAL A 178 -17.94 0.24 15.92
N THR A 179 -19.26 0.04 15.86
CA THR A 179 -19.94 -0.49 14.66
C THR A 179 -19.78 0.46 13.47
N ASP A 180 -19.94 1.76 13.69
CA ASP A 180 -19.72 2.79 12.68
C ASP A 180 -18.26 2.82 12.21
N LEU A 181 -17.30 2.66 13.12
CA LEU A 181 -15.89 2.55 12.77
C LEU A 181 -15.61 1.31 11.90
N ALA A 182 -16.21 0.16 12.23
CA ALA A 182 -16.10 -1.05 11.41
C ALA A 182 -16.66 -0.82 10.00
N ALA A 183 -17.83 -0.18 9.89
CA ALA A 183 -18.42 0.19 8.60
C ALA A 183 -17.54 1.16 7.81
N ALA A 184 -16.99 2.18 8.47
CA ALA A 184 -16.10 3.16 7.84
C ALA A 184 -14.81 2.50 7.30
N VAL A 185 -14.23 1.54 8.03
CA VAL A 185 -13.06 0.78 7.56
C VAL A 185 -13.39 -0.02 6.31
N ARG A 186 -14.55 -0.70 6.27
CA ARG A 186 -15.00 -1.45 5.09
C ARG A 186 -15.25 -0.54 3.89
N ALA A 187 -15.90 0.61 4.11
CA ALA A 187 -16.15 1.60 3.06
C ALA A 187 -14.83 2.11 2.46
N ALA A 188 -13.87 2.51 3.31
CA ALA A 188 -12.56 2.96 2.85
C ALA A 188 -11.79 1.87 2.10
N ALA A 189 -11.94 0.60 2.49
CA ALA A 189 -11.34 -0.53 1.79
C ALA A 189 -11.96 -0.72 0.40
N ALA A 190 -13.29 -0.60 0.27
CA ALA A 190 -14.00 -0.66 -1.00
C ALA A 190 -13.59 0.50 -1.93
N ASP A 191 -13.53 1.72 -1.42
CA ASP A 191 -13.09 2.90 -2.18
C ASP A 191 -11.66 2.74 -2.72
N ASN A 192 -10.76 2.19 -1.90
CA ASN A 192 -9.38 1.94 -2.32
C ASN A 192 -9.29 0.80 -3.36
N ALA A 193 -10.15 -0.22 -3.25
CA ALA A 193 -10.23 -1.28 -4.25
C ALA A 193 -10.73 -0.74 -5.60
N GLU A 194 -11.77 0.10 -5.58
CA GLU A 194 -12.31 0.76 -6.78
C GLU A 194 -11.28 1.69 -7.42
N ALA A 195 -10.63 2.55 -6.62
CA ALA A 195 -9.56 3.42 -7.11
C ALA A 195 -8.39 2.62 -7.72
N THR A 196 -8.11 1.43 -7.19
CA THR A 196 -7.09 0.52 -7.75
C THR A 196 -7.54 -0.08 -9.07
N ALA A 197 -8.81 -0.49 -9.19
CA ALA A 197 -9.39 -1.01 -10.43
C ALA A 197 -9.37 0.04 -11.55
N GLN A 198 -9.74 1.28 -11.24
CA GLN A 198 -9.71 2.40 -12.20
C GLN A 198 -8.29 2.67 -12.71
N ARG A 199 -7.29 2.69 -11.80
CA ARG A 199 -5.89 2.87 -12.17
C ARG A 199 -5.34 1.71 -12.99
N ALA A 200 -5.78 0.48 -12.71
CA ALA A 200 -5.40 -0.68 -13.50
C ALA A 200 -5.88 -0.54 -14.95
N GLY A 201 -7.11 -0.05 -15.17
CA GLY A 201 -7.62 0.23 -16.51
C GLY A 201 -6.73 1.17 -17.31
N VAL A 202 -6.28 2.27 -16.69
CA VAL A 202 -5.35 3.23 -17.31
C VAL A 202 -3.99 2.58 -17.59
N LEU A 203 -3.44 1.82 -16.64
CA LEU A 203 -2.14 1.17 -16.80
C LEU A 203 -2.15 0.07 -17.87
N ILE A 204 -3.29 -0.59 -18.10
CA ILE A 204 -3.45 -1.61 -19.14
C ILE A 204 -3.50 -0.98 -20.53
N THR A 205 -4.17 0.17 -20.68
CA THR A 205 -4.31 0.85 -21.98
C THR A 205 -3.14 1.76 -22.32
N ALA A 206 -2.43 2.31 -21.33
CA ALA A 206 -1.27 3.16 -21.51
C ALA A 206 -0.18 2.60 -22.47
N PRO A 207 0.26 1.34 -22.38
CA PRO A 207 1.28 0.81 -23.30
C PRO A 207 0.77 0.72 -24.75
N LEU A 208 -0.52 0.41 -24.96
CA LEU A 208 -1.12 0.42 -26.30
C LEU A 208 -1.10 1.83 -26.89
N GLY A 209 -1.53 2.83 -26.13
CA GLY A 209 -1.48 4.23 -26.55
C GLY A 209 -0.06 4.71 -26.87
N LEU A 210 0.92 4.33 -26.04
CA LEU A 210 2.33 4.64 -26.25
C LEU A 210 2.89 3.99 -27.53
N CYS A 211 2.43 2.79 -27.88
CA CYS A 211 2.82 2.11 -29.12
C CYS A 211 2.10 2.69 -30.36
N PHE A 212 0.86 3.15 -30.24
CA PHE A 212 0.09 3.71 -31.36
C PHE A 212 0.52 5.12 -31.76
N LEU A 213 0.96 5.94 -30.80
CA LEU A 213 1.39 7.33 -31.06
C LEU A 213 2.48 7.43 -32.14
N PRO A 214 3.64 6.74 -32.06
CA PRO A 214 4.66 6.82 -33.09
C PRO A 214 4.20 6.25 -34.44
N ALA A 215 3.39 5.19 -34.44
CA ALA A 215 2.85 4.62 -35.68
C ALA A 215 1.92 5.60 -36.39
N PHE A 216 1.05 6.30 -35.65
CA PHE A 216 0.15 7.31 -36.19
C PHE A 216 0.93 8.52 -36.76
N VAL A 217 1.99 8.95 -36.10
CA VAL A 217 2.84 10.05 -36.60
C VAL A 217 3.51 9.66 -37.92
N CYS A 218 4.11 8.48 -37.98
CA CYS A 218 4.81 8.01 -39.19
C CYS A 218 3.86 7.73 -40.36
N LEU A 219 2.70 7.12 -40.09
CA LEU A 219 1.78 6.67 -41.14
C LEU A 219 0.71 7.70 -41.52
N GLY A 220 0.30 8.55 -40.58
CA GLY A 220 -0.79 9.51 -40.77
C GLY A 220 -0.31 10.95 -40.92
N VAL A 221 0.42 11.48 -39.94
CA VAL A 221 0.73 12.91 -39.86
C VAL A 221 1.86 13.33 -40.81
N ALA A 222 2.97 12.57 -40.83
CA ALA A 222 4.14 12.91 -41.63
C ALA A 222 3.87 13.04 -43.14
N PRO A 223 3.10 12.12 -43.78
CA PRO A 223 2.80 12.25 -45.21
C PRO A 223 1.94 13.47 -45.54
N VAL A 224 0.99 13.82 -44.67
CA VAL A 224 0.09 14.95 -44.86
C VAL A 224 0.84 16.27 -44.78
N ILE A 225 1.76 16.42 -43.83
CA ILE A 225 2.60 17.62 -43.70
C ILE A 225 3.51 17.76 -44.93
N ALA A 226 4.09 16.67 -45.42
CA ALA A 226 4.94 16.68 -46.61
C ALA A 226 4.16 17.16 -47.86
N GLY A 227 2.96 16.61 -48.08
CA GLY A 227 2.12 17.01 -49.23
C GLY A 227 1.56 18.43 -49.14
N LEU A 228 1.37 18.97 -47.92
CA LEU A 228 1.02 20.38 -47.74
C LEU A 228 2.21 21.29 -48.02
N ALA A 229 3.40 20.96 -47.51
CA ALA A 229 4.60 21.76 -47.69
C ALA A 229 4.93 21.97 -49.18
N GLU A 230 4.79 20.94 -50.01
CA GLU A 230 4.99 21.04 -51.46
C GLU A 230 4.04 22.05 -52.14
N ARG A 231 2.80 22.17 -51.66
CA ARG A 231 1.80 23.07 -52.27
C ARG A 231 1.98 24.54 -51.93
N ILE A 232 2.66 24.86 -50.82
CA ILE A 232 2.90 26.24 -50.38
C ILE A 232 4.25 26.77 -50.87
N SER A 233 5.15 25.89 -51.30
CA SER A 233 6.45 26.23 -51.89
C SER A 233 6.42 26.43 -53.42
N LEU A 234 5.23 26.34 -54.03
CA LEU A 234 4.93 26.63 -55.45
C LEU A 234 4.06 27.88 -55.55
#